data_AF-A0A6N9Q2F7-F1
#
_entry.id   AF-A0A6N9Q2F7-F1
#
_cell.length_a   1.000
_cell.length_b   1.000
_cell.length_c   1.000
_cell.angle_alpha   90.00
_cell.angle_beta   90.00
_cell.angle_gamma   90.00
#
_symmetry.space_group_name_H-M   'P 1'
#
loop_
_entity.id
_entity.type
_entity.pdbx_description
1 polymer ?
#
loop_
_entity_poly.entity_id
_entity_poly.type
_entity_poly.pdbx_seq_one_letter_code
_entity_poly.pdbx_strand_id
1 'polypeptide(L)'
;MANFVGGIILKIKFLYYFRLFILMILTVSFINSTALAKTEELSLKQIYEKRQQLYEEMSAVTEIPWFYLAAIDQYERSLSIANPKNRPIREGLISIYFEKSDWVGYLNPDEHDSNLKSIIFFNGRGRDGSGDGLADWNNDQDVLYTMSQHILKYGLSKDDFRIALWEYYQNSRSVKRIEQFAKIYERYGTLDLYKHAFPVPLRSDHSYRSTWGAGRSFGGFRIHEGTDIFAHHGLPVRSTCYGIIEVLGWNRYGGWRIGIRDLNNVYHYYAHLSGYQKEIKQGDIVEPGQVLGWVGSSGYGKPGTQGKFPPHLHYGLYRDNGYNEWSFDPYPYLRKWEREERRSRK
;
A
#
# COMPACT_ATOMS: atom_id res chain seq x y z
N MET A 1 -91.51 -15.48 3.74
CA MET A 1 -90.24 -16.20 3.51
C MET A 1 -89.39 -15.50 2.45
N ALA A 2 -89.04 -14.22 2.63
CA ALA A 2 -88.15 -13.49 1.71
C ALA A 2 -87.03 -12.70 2.43
N ASN A 3 -87.01 -12.70 3.77
CA ASN A 3 -86.09 -11.89 4.57
C ASN A 3 -84.99 -12.69 5.29
N PHE A 4 -84.81 -13.97 4.95
CA PHE A 4 -83.74 -14.81 5.53
C PHE A 4 -82.64 -15.18 4.51
N VAL A 5 -82.87 -14.96 3.21
CA VAL A 5 -81.89 -15.26 2.15
C VAL A 5 -80.97 -14.05 1.87
N GLY A 6 -81.43 -12.81 2.13
CA GLY A 6 -80.65 -11.59 1.89
C GLY A 6 -79.46 -11.38 2.83
N GLY A 7 -79.55 -11.81 4.10
CA GLY A 7 -78.49 -11.61 5.10
C GLY A 7 -77.27 -12.53 4.93
N ILE A 8 -77.48 -13.72 4.36
CA ILE A 8 -76.41 -14.71 4.11
C ILE A 8 -75.60 -14.31 2.87
N ILE A 9 -76.25 -13.77 1.83
CA ILE A 9 -75.58 -13.31 0.60
C ILE A 9 -74.72 -12.06 0.87
N LEU A 10 -75.12 -11.18 1.79
CA LEU A 10 -74.35 -9.98 2.15
C LEU A 10 -73.08 -10.30 2.96
N LYS A 11 -73.14 -11.28 3.88
CA LYS A 11 -71.97 -11.74 4.66
C LYS A 11 -70.95 -12.50 3.81
N ILE A 12 -71.39 -13.27 2.81
CA ILE A 12 -70.48 -13.98 1.89
C ILE A 12 -69.77 -13.02 0.93
N LYS A 13 -70.45 -11.99 0.43
CA LYS A 13 -69.82 -10.92 -0.38
C LYS A 13 -68.81 -10.10 0.43
N PHE A 14 -69.12 -9.75 1.68
CA PHE A 14 -68.20 -9.00 2.55
C PHE A 14 -66.93 -9.82 2.89
N LEU A 15 -67.05 -11.13 3.15
CA LEU A 15 -65.88 -12.00 3.37
C LEU A 15 -65.03 -12.18 2.11
N TYR A 16 -65.65 -12.18 0.92
CA TYR A 16 -64.95 -12.32 -0.37
C TYR A 16 -64.17 -11.04 -0.73
N TYR A 17 -64.75 -9.86 -0.53
CA TYR A 17 -64.05 -8.58 -0.73
C TYR A 17 -63.01 -8.28 0.36
N PHE A 18 -63.23 -8.72 1.61
CA PHE A 18 -62.24 -8.59 2.69
C PHE A 18 -61.03 -9.52 2.48
N ARG A 19 -61.22 -10.73 1.94
CA ARG A 19 -60.12 -11.61 1.52
C ARG A 19 -59.37 -11.09 0.29
N LEU A 20 -60.05 -10.49 -0.69
CA LEU A 20 -59.40 -9.84 -1.84
C LEU A 20 -58.63 -8.57 -1.46
N PHE A 21 -59.11 -7.81 -0.48
CA PHE A 21 -58.40 -6.62 0.04
C PHE A 21 -57.15 -6.99 0.85
N ILE A 22 -57.20 -8.05 1.67
CA ILE A 22 -56.03 -8.59 2.38
C ILE A 22 -55.02 -9.23 1.41
N LEU A 23 -55.47 -9.86 0.31
CA LEU A 23 -54.57 -10.36 -0.75
C LEU A 23 -53.91 -9.23 -1.54
N MET A 24 -54.58 -8.08 -1.70
CA MET A 24 -54.02 -6.90 -2.38
C MET A 24 -53.02 -6.13 -1.49
N ILE A 25 -53.20 -6.14 -0.16
CA ILE A 25 -52.23 -5.56 0.79
C ILE A 25 -51.01 -6.50 1.02
N LEU A 26 -51.20 -7.83 0.89
CA LEU A 26 -50.11 -8.80 0.93
C LEU A 26 -49.32 -8.92 -0.38
N THR A 27 -49.84 -8.39 -1.49
CA THR A 27 -49.12 -8.36 -2.79
C THR A 27 -48.45 -7.01 -3.09
N VAL A 28 -48.78 -5.95 -2.34
CA VAL A 28 -48.06 -4.65 -2.41
C VAL A 28 -46.93 -4.55 -1.36
N SER A 29 -46.81 -5.52 -0.45
CA SER A 29 -45.76 -5.51 0.60
C SER A 29 -44.51 -6.36 0.27
N PHE A 30 -44.35 -6.82 -0.97
CA PHE A 30 -43.17 -7.59 -1.42
C PHE A 30 -42.41 -6.95 -2.59
N ILE A 31 -42.45 -5.61 -2.68
CA ILE A 31 -41.48 -4.83 -3.47
C ILE A 31 -40.95 -3.69 -2.59
N ASN A 32 -40.44 -4.04 -1.41
CA ASN A 32 -39.26 -3.34 -0.92
C ASN A 32 -38.13 -4.32 -1.10
N SER A 33 -37.64 -4.37 -2.33
CA SER A 33 -36.27 -4.74 -2.60
C SER A 33 -35.44 -3.94 -1.60
N THR A 34 -34.85 -4.65 -0.65
CA THR A 34 -33.62 -4.22 -0.03
C THR A 34 -32.55 -4.19 -1.12
N ALA A 35 -32.69 -3.25 -2.06
CA ALA A 35 -31.58 -2.50 -2.57
C ALA A 35 -31.12 -1.60 -1.41
N LEU A 36 -30.65 -2.24 -0.34
CA LEU A 36 -29.46 -1.73 0.31
C LEU A 36 -28.49 -1.69 -0.87
N ALA A 37 -28.22 -0.49 -1.38
CA ALA A 37 -27.09 -0.30 -2.27
C ALA A 37 -25.90 -0.85 -1.50
N LYS A 38 -25.56 -2.13 -1.71
CA LYS A 38 -24.22 -2.61 -1.50
C LYS A 38 -23.44 -1.71 -2.43
N THR A 39 -22.85 -0.65 -1.89
CA THR A 39 -21.77 0.07 -2.53
C THR A 39 -20.85 -1.03 -3.03
N GLU A 40 -20.83 -1.25 -4.33
CA GLU A 40 -20.09 -2.35 -4.92
C GLU A 40 -18.63 -2.02 -4.63
N GLU A 41 -18.04 -2.70 -3.66
CA GLU A 41 -16.68 -2.44 -3.22
C GLU A 41 -15.78 -2.70 -4.41
N LEU A 42 -15.14 -1.63 -4.91
CA LEU A 42 -14.35 -1.70 -6.14
C LEU A 42 -13.27 -2.75 -5.97
N SER A 43 -13.09 -3.59 -6.99
CA SER A 43 -11.94 -4.50 -7.01
C SER A 43 -10.63 -3.70 -6.99
N LEU A 44 -9.56 -4.29 -6.44
CA LEU A 44 -8.26 -3.63 -6.38
C LEU A 44 -7.78 -3.14 -7.75
N LYS A 45 -8.08 -3.91 -8.81
CA LYS A 45 -7.76 -3.53 -10.19
C LYS A 45 -8.50 -2.27 -10.62
N GLN A 46 -9.80 -2.17 -10.35
CA GLN A 46 -10.59 -0.96 -10.64
C GLN A 46 -10.09 0.25 -9.85
N ILE A 47 -9.65 0.06 -8.59
CA ILE A 47 -9.05 1.14 -7.80
C ILE A 47 -7.77 1.66 -8.46
N TYR A 48 -6.90 0.76 -8.93
CA TYR A 48 -5.67 1.16 -9.63
C TYR A 48 -5.95 1.83 -10.97
N GLU A 49 -6.93 1.36 -11.75
CA GLU A 49 -7.33 2.00 -12.99
C GLU A 49 -7.81 3.44 -12.74
N LYS A 50 -8.68 3.64 -11.74
CA LYS A 50 -9.16 4.99 -11.37
C LYS A 50 -8.03 5.90 -10.88
N ARG A 51 -7.09 5.38 -10.08
CA ARG A 51 -5.91 6.15 -9.65
C ARG A 51 -5.01 6.53 -10.82
N GLN A 52 -4.73 5.57 -11.70
CA GLN A 52 -3.90 5.81 -12.87
C GLN A 52 -4.53 6.92 -13.74
N GLN A 53 -5.84 6.84 -13.99
CA GLN A 53 -6.58 7.86 -14.72
C GLN A 53 -6.44 9.23 -14.04
N LEU A 54 -6.67 9.30 -12.72
CA LEU A 54 -6.53 10.56 -11.96
C LEU A 54 -5.12 11.16 -12.09
N TYR A 55 -4.07 10.34 -12.05
CA TYR A 55 -2.68 10.81 -12.21
C TYR A 55 -2.38 11.25 -13.63
N GLU A 56 -2.90 10.56 -14.64
CA GLU A 56 -2.72 10.91 -16.05
C GLU A 56 -3.45 12.20 -16.41
N GLU A 57 -4.68 12.39 -15.93
CA GLU A 57 -5.43 13.64 -16.08
C GLU A 57 -4.68 14.81 -15.44
N MET A 58 -4.20 14.63 -14.21
CA MET A 58 -3.39 15.65 -13.54
C MET A 58 -2.07 15.93 -14.26
N SER A 59 -1.42 14.87 -14.77
CA SER A 59 -0.18 14.97 -15.54
C SER A 59 -0.39 15.78 -16.83
N ALA A 60 -1.51 15.58 -17.52
CA ALA A 60 -1.86 16.32 -18.72
C ALA A 60 -2.09 17.82 -18.46
N VAL A 61 -2.63 18.19 -17.29
CA VAL A 61 -2.91 19.58 -16.93
C VAL A 61 -1.67 20.30 -16.36
N THR A 62 -0.81 19.58 -15.63
CA THR A 62 0.30 20.17 -14.88
C THR A 62 1.68 19.95 -15.50
N GLU A 63 1.76 19.10 -16.53
CA GLU A 63 3.00 18.60 -17.13
C GLU A 63 3.92 17.81 -16.17
N ILE A 64 3.52 17.61 -14.91
CA ILE A 64 4.23 16.75 -13.96
C ILE A 64 4.01 15.29 -14.40
N PRO A 65 5.07 14.49 -14.61
CA PRO A 65 4.90 13.08 -14.94
C PRO A 65 4.07 12.32 -13.90
N TRP A 66 3.08 11.54 -14.36
CA TRP A 66 2.15 10.81 -13.51
C TRP A 66 2.83 9.94 -12.44
N PHE A 67 4.02 9.38 -12.75
CA PHE A 67 4.74 8.49 -11.84
C PHE A 67 5.31 9.23 -10.61
N TYR A 68 5.54 10.55 -10.68
CA TYR A 68 5.89 11.35 -9.52
C TYR A 68 4.68 11.55 -8.59
N LEU A 69 3.51 11.83 -9.17
CA LEU A 69 2.26 11.94 -8.43
C LEU A 69 1.89 10.62 -7.74
N ALA A 70 1.98 9.51 -8.48
CA ALA A 70 1.75 8.17 -7.95
C ALA A 70 2.74 7.80 -6.83
N ALA A 71 4.00 8.21 -6.94
CA ALA A 71 5.02 7.95 -5.94
C ALA A 71 4.75 8.69 -4.62
N ILE A 72 4.33 9.95 -4.68
CA ILE A 72 3.94 10.73 -3.50
C ILE A 72 2.72 10.09 -2.84
N ASP A 73 1.68 9.79 -3.62
CA ASP A 73 0.48 9.12 -3.10
C ASP A 73 0.82 7.80 -2.40
N GLN A 74 1.62 6.96 -3.04
CA GLN A 74 1.99 5.67 -2.49
C GLN A 74 2.84 5.80 -1.22
N TYR A 75 3.72 6.80 -1.16
CA TYR A 75 4.48 7.09 0.05
C TYR A 75 3.56 7.53 1.21
N GLU A 76 2.67 8.49 0.97
CA GLU A 76 1.70 8.93 1.99
C GLU A 76 0.80 7.79 2.46
N ARG A 77 0.32 6.95 1.54
CA ARG A 77 -0.43 5.73 1.86
C ARG A 77 0.35 4.80 2.80
N SER A 78 1.64 4.61 2.55
CA SER A 78 2.49 3.79 3.42
C SER A 78 2.61 4.38 4.83
N LEU A 79 2.70 5.71 4.93
CA LEU A 79 2.75 6.42 6.21
C LEU A 79 1.43 6.33 6.97
N SER A 80 0.29 6.49 6.30
CA SER A 80 -1.04 6.35 6.93
C SER A 80 -1.29 4.93 7.46
N ILE A 81 -0.84 3.90 6.73
CA ILE A 81 -0.91 2.50 7.21
C ILE A 81 0.01 2.29 8.43
N ALA A 82 1.17 2.94 8.44
CA ALA A 82 2.16 2.80 9.50
C ALA A 82 1.84 3.63 10.76
N ASN A 83 1.14 4.75 10.62
CA ASN A 83 0.84 5.71 11.70
C ASN A 83 -0.55 6.36 11.54
N PRO A 84 -1.64 5.56 11.57
CA PRO A 84 -3.00 6.06 11.29
C PRO A 84 -3.51 7.07 12.31
N LYS A 85 -2.92 7.12 13.52
CA LYS A 85 -3.31 8.07 14.57
C LYS A 85 -2.94 9.52 14.23
N ASN A 86 -1.76 9.72 13.63
CA ASN A 86 -1.27 11.06 13.26
C ASN A 86 -1.49 11.36 11.78
N ARG A 87 -1.65 10.33 10.94
CA ARG A 87 -1.95 10.45 9.52
C ARG A 87 -3.15 9.56 9.20
N PRO A 88 -4.38 10.02 9.45
CA PRO A 88 -5.58 9.24 9.18
C PRO A 88 -5.67 8.85 7.71
N ILE A 89 -6.25 7.67 7.46
CA ILE A 89 -6.54 7.20 6.11
C ILE A 89 -7.73 8.01 5.59
N ARG A 90 -7.56 8.70 4.46
CA ARG A 90 -8.62 9.47 3.80
C ARG A 90 -9.65 8.54 3.16
N GLU A 91 -10.91 8.97 3.18
CA GLU A 91 -11.99 8.35 2.42
C GLU A 91 -11.89 8.84 0.96
N GLY A 92 -11.15 8.12 0.13
CA GLY A 92 -10.86 8.51 -1.25
C GLY A 92 -9.99 7.50 -2.00
N LEU A 93 -9.74 7.77 -3.27
CA LEU A 93 -8.78 7.03 -4.09
C LEU A 93 -7.35 7.28 -3.60
N ILE A 94 -6.98 8.53 -3.29
CA ILE A 94 -5.60 8.88 -2.90
C ILE A 94 -5.44 9.04 -1.38
N SER A 95 -4.20 9.08 -0.91
CA SER A 95 -3.81 9.16 0.50
C SER A 95 -2.87 10.31 0.80
N ILE A 96 -2.60 11.19 -0.17
CA ILE A 96 -1.90 12.45 0.08
C ILE A 96 -2.61 13.18 1.22
N TYR A 97 -1.84 13.52 2.25
CA TYR A 97 -2.32 14.08 3.50
C TYR A 97 -1.78 15.49 3.70
N PHE A 98 -2.68 16.43 3.96
CA PHE A 98 -2.39 17.77 4.43
C PHE A 98 -2.95 17.91 5.86
N GLU A 99 -2.23 18.61 6.73
CA GLU A 99 -2.80 19.05 8.00
C GLU A 99 -3.90 20.06 7.72
N LYS A 100 -5.02 20.00 8.45
CA LYS A 100 -6.16 20.92 8.23
C LYS A 100 -5.73 22.39 8.31
N SER A 101 -4.93 22.73 9.32
CA SER A 101 -4.38 24.08 9.53
C SER A 101 -3.51 24.57 8.36
N ASP A 102 -2.76 23.67 7.70
CA ASP A 102 -1.96 23.99 6.52
C ASP A 102 -2.82 24.07 5.25
N TRP A 103 -3.89 23.29 5.17
CA TRP A 103 -4.88 23.34 4.08
C TRP A 103 -5.62 24.68 4.06
N VAL A 104 -6.27 25.06 5.16
CA VAL A 104 -7.11 26.27 5.25
C VAL A 104 -6.31 27.54 5.58
N GLY A 105 -5.10 27.39 6.12
CA GLY A 105 -4.25 28.48 6.61
C GLY A 105 -4.26 28.57 8.14
N TYR A 106 -3.09 28.71 8.75
CA TYR A 106 -2.89 28.61 10.21
C TYR A 106 -3.71 29.62 11.03
N LEU A 107 -4.05 30.76 10.43
CA LEU A 107 -4.83 31.83 11.06
C LEU A 107 -6.32 31.82 10.67
N ASN A 108 -6.75 30.85 9.87
CA ASN A 108 -8.15 30.70 9.48
C ASN A 108 -8.94 30.15 10.68
N PRO A 109 -9.98 30.85 11.18
CA PRO A 109 -10.79 30.37 12.30
C PRO A 109 -11.68 29.18 11.93
N ASP A 110 -11.90 28.90 10.64
CA ASP A 110 -12.70 27.76 10.17
C ASP A 110 -11.80 26.66 9.59
N GLU A 111 -11.61 25.59 10.35
CA GLU A 111 -10.82 24.41 9.94
C GLU A 111 -11.47 23.57 8.84
N HIS A 112 -12.72 23.86 8.47
CA HIS A 112 -13.48 23.15 7.43
C HIS A 112 -13.79 24.06 6.22
N ASP A 113 -13.14 25.22 6.15
CA ASP A 113 -13.28 26.15 5.05
C ASP A 113 -12.89 25.50 3.72
N SER A 114 -13.81 25.54 2.76
CA SER A 114 -13.59 25.09 1.37
C SER A 114 -13.63 26.26 0.38
N ASN A 115 -13.85 27.51 0.85
CA ASN A 115 -13.89 28.67 -0.02
C ASN A 115 -12.47 29.07 -0.45
N LEU A 116 -12.18 28.90 -1.73
CA LEU A 116 -10.84 29.15 -2.29
C LEU A 116 -10.30 30.54 -1.97
N LYS A 117 -11.13 31.60 -2.02
CA LYS A 117 -10.68 32.97 -1.75
C LYS A 117 -10.30 33.18 -0.29
N SER A 118 -11.10 32.62 0.62
CA SER A 118 -10.84 32.66 2.06
C SER A 118 -9.57 31.88 2.40
N ILE A 119 -9.42 30.67 1.89
CA ILE A 119 -8.20 29.85 2.05
C ILE A 119 -6.96 30.60 1.57
N ILE A 120 -6.99 31.21 0.37
CA ILE A 120 -5.87 32.01 -0.15
C ILE A 120 -5.59 33.22 0.74
N PHE A 121 -6.62 33.92 1.24
CA PHE A 121 -6.47 35.06 2.14
C PHE A 121 -5.71 34.70 3.43
N PHE A 122 -5.98 33.52 3.99
CA PHE A 122 -5.26 33.00 5.16
C PHE A 122 -3.96 32.27 4.83
N ASN A 123 -3.49 32.38 3.58
CA ASN A 123 -2.27 31.73 3.08
C ASN A 123 -2.31 30.18 3.20
N GLY A 124 -3.51 29.60 3.14
CA GLY A 124 -3.73 28.17 3.08
C GLY A 124 -3.31 27.57 1.73
N ARG A 125 -2.97 26.28 1.75
CA ARG A 125 -2.50 25.54 0.57
C ARG A 125 -3.62 25.06 -0.34
N GLY A 126 -4.83 24.84 0.17
CA GLY A 126 -5.94 24.25 -0.59
C GLY A 126 -6.17 24.95 -1.93
N ARG A 127 -6.28 24.19 -3.01
CA ARG A 127 -6.58 24.66 -4.36
C ARG A 127 -7.71 23.84 -4.97
N ASP A 128 -8.51 24.52 -5.78
CA ASP A 128 -9.57 23.92 -6.60
C ASP A 128 -8.94 23.24 -7.82
N GLY A 129 -8.90 21.91 -7.77
CA GLY A 129 -8.40 21.05 -8.86
C GLY A 129 -9.52 20.50 -9.74
N SER A 130 -10.75 20.43 -9.21
CA SER A 130 -11.93 19.94 -9.92
C SER A 130 -12.61 21.00 -10.80
N GLY A 131 -12.37 22.28 -10.53
CA GLY A 131 -12.94 23.43 -11.22
C GLY A 131 -14.34 23.81 -10.75
N ASP A 132 -14.79 23.34 -9.58
CA ASP A 132 -16.13 23.62 -9.04
C ASP A 132 -16.19 24.89 -8.16
N GLY A 133 -15.07 25.59 -8.00
CA GLY A 133 -14.92 26.80 -7.20
C GLY A 133 -14.60 26.56 -5.73
N LEU A 134 -14.47 25.30 -5.31
CA LEU A 134 -14.15 24.90 -3.94
C LEU A 134 -12.76 24.25 -3.88
N ALA A 135 -12.08 24.41 -2.74
CA ALA A 135 -10.90 23.60 -2.42
C ALA A 135 -11.29 22.61 -1.31
N ASP A 136 -11.92 21.51 -1.70
CA ASP A 136 -12.42 20.48 -0.79
C ASP A 136 -11.34 19.44 -0.49
N TRP A 137 -10.97 19.31 0.78
CA TRP A 137 -9.98 18.33 1.25
C TRP A 137 -10.43 16.86 1.07
N ASN A 138 -11.73 16.61 0.89
CA ASN A 138 -12.28 15.27 0.59
C ASN A 138 -12.24 14.95 -0.91
N ASN A 139 -12.06 15.96 -1.77
CA ASN A 139 -11.98 15.77 -3.21
C ASN A 139 -10.54 15.38 -3.61
N ASP A 140 -10.39 14.22 -4.23
CA ASP A 140 -9.08 13.72 -4.65
C ASP A 140 -8.42 14.56 -5.75
N GLN A 141 -9.20 15.19 -6.63
CA GLN A 141 -8.68 16.10 -7.65
C GLN A 141 -8.10 17.36 -7.00
N ASP A 142 -8.80 17.95 -6.04
CA ASP A 142 -8.34 19.14 -5.31
C ASP A 142 -7.07 18.85 -4.50
N VAL A 143 -7.03 17.70 -3.80
CA VAL A 143 -5.86 17.31 -3.03
C VAL A 143 -4.65 17.05 -3.93
N LEU A 144 -4.86 16.34 -5.04
CA LEU A 144 -3.78 16.05 -5.98
C LEU A 144 -3.29 17.33 -6.68
N TYR A 145 -4.20 18.21 -7.07
CA TYR A 145 -3.86 19.49 -7.67
C TYR A 145 -3.12 20.40 -6.68
N THR A 146 -3.54 20.43 -5.42
CA THR A 146 -2.87 21.18 -4.35
C THR A 146 -1.41 20.73 -4.19
N MET A 147 -1.14 19.42 -4.18
CA MET A 147 0.23 18.89 -4.17
C MET A 147 0.99 19.24 -5.45
N SER A 148 0.33 19.16 -6.60
CA SER A 148 0.93 19.51 -7.91
C SER A 148 1.34 20.98 -7.96
N GLN A 149 0.51 21.88 -7.45
CA GLN A 149 0.82 23.31 -7.31
C GLN A 149 1.99 23.56 -6.37
N HIS A 150 2.16 22.74 -5.33
CA HIS A 150 3.36 22.81 -4.49
C HIS A 150 4.63 22.45 -5.28
N ILE A 151 4.59 21.39 -6.10
CA ILE A 151 5.72 20.99 -6.95
C ILE A 151 6.07 22.08 -7.99
N LEU A 152 5.05 22.60 -8.68
CA LEU A 152 5.21 23.60 -9.74
C LEU A 152 5.87 24.91 -9.28
N LYS A 153 5.82 25.24 -7.98
CA LYS A 153 6.54 26.40 -7.42
C LYS A 153 8.05 26.31 -7.60
N TYR A 154 8.59 25.11 -7.69
CA TYR A 154 10.03 24.87 -7.82
C TYR A 154 10.44 24.62 -9.27
N GLY A 155 9.59 23.93 -10.03
CA GLY A 155 9.84 23.62 -11.43
C GLY A 155 9.52 22.15 -11.75
N LEU A 156 9.83 21.76 -12.99
CA LEU A 156 9.54 20.43 -13.53
C LEU A 156 10.78 19.55 -13.69
N SER A 157 11.98 20.07 -13.39
CA SER A 157 13.17 19.25 -13.45
C SER A 157 13.21 18.24 -12.30
N LYS A 158 14.03 17.20 -12.46
CA LYS A 158 14.24 16.20 -11.40
C LYS A 158 14.79 16.83 -10.12
N ASP A 159 15.66 17.83 -10.23
CA ASP A 159 16.23 18.52 -9.07
C ASP A 159 15.20 19.42 -8.39
N ASP A 160 14.35 20.10 -9.17
CA ASP A 160 13.23 20.90 -8.63
C ASP A 160 12.23 20.01 -7.88
N PHE A 161 11.93 18.82 -8.43
CA PHE A 161 11.09 17.84 -7.75
C PHE A 161 11.69 17.42 -6.41
N ARG A 162 13.00 17.16 -6.35
CA ARG A 162 13.69 16.85 -5.09
C ARG A 162 13.62 18.00 -4.09
N ILE A 163 13.77 19.23 -4.55
CA ILE A 163 13.64 20.44 -3.71
C ILE A 163 12.21 20.56 -3.19
N ALA A 164 11.21 20.41 -4.04
CA ALA A 164 9.80 20.46 -3.65
C ALA A 164 9.46 19.42 -2.57
N LEU A 165 9.93 18.19 -2.73
CA LEU A 165 9.75 17.13 -1.73
C LEU A 165 10.48 17.45 -0.43
N TRP A 166 11.71 17.97 -0.49
CA TRP A 166 12.44 18.37 0.71
C TRP A 166 11.70 19.47 1.46
N GLU A 167 11.22 20.49 0.75
CA GLU A 167 10.48 21.61 1.34
C GLU A 167 9.16 21.17 1.99
N TYR A 168 8.48 20.17 1.41
CA TYR A 168 7.26 19.60 1.98
C TYR A 168 7.53 18.70 3.19
N TYR A 169 8.44 17.75 3.06
CA TYR A 169 8.63 16.67 4.05
C TYR A 169 9.68 16.98 5.12
N GLN A 170 10.61 17.89 4.85
CA GLN A 170 11.75 18.23 5.71
C GLN A 170 12.55 16.98 6.16
N ASN A 171 12.61 15.96 5.29
CA ASN A 171 13.20 14.66 5.60
C ASN A 171 13.79 13.99 4.34
N SER A 172 15.10 13.76 4.35
CA SER A 172 15.84 13.21 3.22
C SER A 172 15.49 11.74 2.94
N ARG A 173 15.03 11.00 3.95
CA ARG A 173 14.53 9.64 3.77
C ARG A 173 13.24 9.67 2.96
N SER A 174 12.30 10.57 3.27
CA SER A 174 11.06 10.74 2.50
C SER A 174 11.35 11.02 1.02
N VAL A 175 12.23 12.00 0.74
CA VAL A 175 12.66 12.33 -0.63
C VAL A 175 13.20 11.08 -1.34
N LYS A 176 14.13 10.37 -0.70
CA LYS A 176 14.71 9.14 -1.25
C LYS A 176 13.65 8.07 -1.52
N ARG A 177 12.68 7.84 -0.62
CA ARG A 177 11.62 6.84 -0.80
C ARG A 177 10.74 7.17 -2.00
N ILE A 178 10.30 8.42 -2.10
CA ILE A 178 9.45 8.87 -3.20
C ILE A 178 10.18 8.75 -4.54
N GLU A 179 11.47 9.12 -4.61
CA GLU A 179 12.26 8.91 -5.83
C GLU A 179 12.40 7.43 -6.21
N GLN A 180 12.58 6.56 -5.22
CA GLN A 180 12.63 5.12 -5.44
C GLN A 180 11.31 4.58 -6.01
N PHE A 181 10.18 5.04 -5.46
CA PHE A 181 8.85 4.65 -5.94
C PHE A 181 8.59 5.18 -7.35
N ALA A 182 8.95 6.44 -7.61
CA ALA A 182 8.85 7.06 -8.92
C ALA A 182 9.63 6.27 -9.97
N LYS A 183 10.87 5.86 -9.65
CA LYS A 183 11.70 5.04 -10.55
C LYS A 183 11.07 3.68 -10.87
N ILE A 184 10.39 3.06 -9.89
CA ILE A 184 9.69 1.78 -10.07
C ILE A 184 8.49 1.99 -11.00
N TYR A 185 7.65 3.00 -10.74
CA TYR A 185 6.47 3.29 -11.57
C TYR A 185 6.86 3.70 -12.99
N GLU A 186 7.90 4.53 -13.15
CA GLU A 186 8.45 4.90 -14.45
C GLU A 186 8.91 3.67 -15.24
N ARG A 187 9.58 2.70 -14.59
CA ARG A 187 10.09 1.49 -15.24
C ARG A 187 8.97 0.58 -15.75
N TYR A 188 7.92 0.37 -14.95
CA TYR A 188 6.89 -0.62 -15.27
C TYR A 188 5.66 -0.02 -15.96
N GLY A 189 5.44 1.29 -15.88
CA GLY A 189 4.31 1.94 -16.54
C GLY A 189 2.95 1.59 -15.93
N THR A 190 2.89 1.09 -14.69
CA THR A 190 1.64 0.62 -14.06
C THR A 190 1.69 0.68 -12.54
N LEU A 191 0.51 0.83 -11.92
CA LEU A 191 0.31 0.72 -10.47
C LEU A 191 0.12 -0.75 -10.01
N ASP A 192 -0.15 -1.68 -10.92
CA ASP A 192 -0.37 -3.11 -10.61
C ASP A 192 0.97 -3.84 -10.32
N LEU A 193 1.56 -3.51 -9.17
CA LEU A 193 2.87 -4.00 -8.72
C LEU A 193 2.79 -4.67 -7.33
N TYR A 194 1.70 -5.40 -7.08
CA TYR A 194 1.45 -6.09 -5.80
C TYR A 194 1.75 -7.60 -5.82
N LYS A 195 2.28 -8.12 -6.92
CA LYS A 195 2.66 -9.54 -7.01
C LYS A 195 3.81 -9.85 -6.07
N HIS A 196 3.81 -11.06 -5.54
CA HIS A 196 4.85 -11.56 -4.65
C HIS A 196 5.32 -12.95 -5.08
N ALA A 197 6.54 -13.30 -4.68
CA ALA A 197 7.13 -14.62 -4.85
C ALA A 197 7.69 -15.14 -3.52
N PHE A 198 7.79 -16.45 -3.39
CA PHE A 198 8.50 -17.06 -2.27
C PHE A 198 10.02 -16.88 -2.45
N PRO A 199 10.80 -16.57 -1.39
CA PRO A 199 12.21 -16.18 -1.55
C PRO A 199 13.14 -17.30 -2.00
N VAL A 200 12.70 -18.56 -2.03
CA VAL A 200 13.42 -19.70 -2.61
C VAL A 200 12.51 -20.47 -3.58
N PRO A 201 13.05 -21.27 -4.53
CA PRO A 201 12.22 -22.03 -5.47
C PRO A 201 11.25 -23.00 -4.78
N LEU A 202 9.97 -23.00 -5.16
CA LEU A 202 8.92 -23.80 -4.49
C LEU A 202 9.17 -25.32 -4.45
N ARG A 203 9.94 -25.86 -5.39
CA ARG A 203 10.27 -27.29 -5.52
C ARG A 203 11.64 -27.65 -4.92
N SER A 204 12.28 -26.72 -4.20
CA SER A 204 13.52 -27.03 -3.49
C SER A 204 13.25 -27.75 -2.18
N ASP A 205 14.25 -28.49 -1.71
CA ASP A 205 14.28 -29.00 -0.33
C ASP A 205 14.59 -27.83 0.63
N HIS A 206 13.56 -27.36 1.33
CA HIS A 206 13.65 -26.27 2.29
C HIS A 206 12.64 -26.46 3.43
N SER A 207 12.96 -25.90 4.59
CA SER A 207 12.06 -25.89 5.75
C SER A 207 12.14 -24.58 6.51
N TYR A 208 11.02 -24.15 7.06
CA TYR A 208 10.93 -22.93 7.85
C TYR A 208 9.75 -23.03 8.83
N ARG A 209 9.86 -22.36 9.97
CA ARG A 209 8.84 -22.30 11.03
C ARG A 209 8.79 -20.86 11.55
N SER A 210 7.74 -20.50 12.29
CA SER A 210 7.75 -19.22 12.99
C SER A 210 8.85 -19.26 14.06
N THR A 211 9.86 -18.43 13.87
CA THR A 211 11.00 -18.27 14.77
C THR A 211 11.13 -16.84 15.27
N TRP A 212 10.13 -16.00 14.99
CA TRP A 212 10.09 -14.61 15.41
C TRP A 212 10.13 -14.50 16.94
N GLY A 213 10.92 -13.57 17.45
CA GLY A 213 11.03 -13.35 18.89
C GLY A 213 11.87 -14.38 19.65
N ALA A 214 12.32 -15.46 19.00
CA ALA A 214 13.20 -16.46 19.62
C ALA A 214 14.52 -15.81 20.08
N GLY A 215 15.05 -16.24 21.23
CA GLY A 215 16.30 -15.71 21.77
C GLY A 215 17.51 -16.00 20.86
N ARG A 216 18.39 -15.02 20.70
CA ARG A 216 19.69 -15.13 20.04
C ARG A 216 20.77 -14.85 21.09
N SER A 217 21.71 -15.78 21.26
CA SER A 217 22.75 -15.73 22.29
C SER A 217 24.05 -15.05 21.84
N PHE A 218 24.35 -15.05 20.52
CA PHE A 218 25.56 -14.42 20.01
C PHE A 218 25.42 -12.90 19.98
N GLY A 219 26.28 -12.16 20.69
CA GLY A 219 26.26 -10.69 20.71
C GLY A 219 25.22 -10.07 21.66
N GLY A 220 24.87 -10.76 22.75
CA GLY A 220 23.98 -10.27 23.82
C GLY A 220 22.55 -10.85 23.75
N PHE A 221 21.65 -10.37 24.59
CA PHE A 221 20.23 -10.75 24.60
C PHE A 221 19.48 -10.06 23.46
N ARG A 222 19.44 -10.72 22.30
CA ARG A 222 18.71 -10.23 21.13
C ARG A 222 17.56 -11.16 20.82
N ILE A 223 16.50 -10.62 20.23
CA ILE A 223 15.42 -11.43 19.66
C ILE A 223 15.73 -11.72 18.19
N HIS A 224 15.15 -12.80 17.67
CA HIS A 224 15.20 -13.12 16.26
C HIS A 224 14.17 -12.29 15.50
N GLU A 225 14.65 -11.26 14.79
CA GLU A 225 13.83 -10.34 13.99
C GLU A 225 13.60 -10.85 12.55
N GLY A 226 13.31 -12.14 12.41
CA GLY A 226 13.06 -12.73 11.10
C GLY A 226 12.59 -14.17 11.15
N THR A 227 12.58 -14.80 9.99
CA THR A 227 12.35 -16.22 9.80
C THR A 227 13.53 -16.82 9.06
N ASP A 228 14.06 -17.92 9.60
CA ASP A 228 15.14 -18.67 8.95
C ASP A 228 14.53 -19.75 8.05
N ILE A 229 14.91 -19.74 6.77
CA ILE A 229 14.54 -20.73 5.78
C ILE A 229 15.76 -21.62 5.55
N PHE A 230 15.77 -22.78 6.20
CA PHE A 230 16.84 -23.77 6.07
C PHE A 230 16.75 -24.44 4.70
N ALA A 231 17.89 -24.47 3.99
CA ALA A 231 18.01 -25.03 2.66
C ALA A 231 19.47 -25.34 2.35
N HIS A 232 19.72 -26.13 1.31
CA HIS A 232 21.08 -26.46 0.87
C HIS A 232 21.88 -25.22 0.47
N HIS A 233 23.17 -25.22 0.77
CA HIS A 233 24.10 -24.16 0.36
C HIS A 233 24.09 -24.04 -1.17
N GLY A 234 24.04 -22.82 -1.70
CA GLY A 234 23.97 -22.57 -3.14
C GLY A 234 22.55 -22.61 -3.73
N LEU A 235 21.49 -22.81 -2.92
CA LEU A 235 20.13 -22.69 -3.43
C LEU A 235 19.83 -21.22 -3.85
N PRO A 236 19.22 -20.95 -5.00
CA PRO A 236 18.89 -19.59 -5.41
C PRO A 236 17.98 -18.87 -4.42
N VAL A 237 18.33 -17.62 -4.09
CA VAL A 237 17.50 -16.68 -3.34
C VAL A 237 16.92 -15.68 -4.31
N ARG A 238 15.60 -15.43 -4.20
CA ARG A 238 14.81 -14.61 -5.12
C ARG A 238 14.19 -13.43 -4.40
N SER A 239 13.95 -12.33 -5.12
CA SER A 239 13.17 -11.21 -4.59
C SER A 239 11.73 -11.65 -4.33
N THR A 240 11.18 -11.26 -3.19
CA THR A 240 9.78 -11.54 -2.83
C THR A 240 8.80 -10.53 -3.41
N CYS A 241 9.26 -9.36 -3.87
CA CYS A 241 8.44 -8.22 -4.26
C CYS A 241 9.08 -7.43 -5.40
N TYR A 242 8.30 -6.51 -5.98
CA TYR A 242 8.86 -5.38 -6.72
C TYR A 242 9.51 -4.42 -5.73
N GLY A 243 10.69 -3.91 -6.07
CA GLY A 243 11.37 -2.99 -5.17
C GLY A 243 12.69 -2.51 -5.73
N ILE A 244 13.43 -1.79 -4.90
CA ILE A 244 14.77 -1.31 -5.22
C ILE A 244 15.79 -1.86 -4.22
N ILE A 245 16.98 -2.24 -4.71
CA ILE A 245 18.08 -2.67 -3.86
C ILE A 245 18.65 -1.44 -3.14
N GLU A 246 18.39 -1.33 -1.84
CA GLU A 246 18.93 -0.24 -1.02
C GLU A 246 20.34 -0.51 -0.53
N VAL A 247 20.65 -1.76 -0.25
CA VAL A 247 21.95 -2.14 0.28
C VAL A 247 22.35 -3.51 -0.21
N LEU A 248 23.62 -3.63 -0.60
CA LEU A 248 24.29 -4.87 -0.94
C LEU A 248 25.65 -4.83 -0.27
N GLY A 249 25.96 -5.81 0.58
CA GLY A 249 27.27 -5.91 1.20
C GLY A 249 27.32 -6.72 2.49
N TRP A 250 28.51 -6.72 3.12
CA TRP A 250 28.77 -7.43 4.35
C TRP A 250 28.28 -6.67 5.59
N ASN A 251 27.67 -7.37 6.55
CA ASN A 251 27.67 -6.93 7.95
C ASN A 251 28.08 -8.08 8.89
N ARG A 252 28.51 -7.74 10.11
CA ARG A 252 29.04 -8.71 11.07
C ARG A 252 28.05 -9.82 11.42
N TYR A 253 26.75 -9.53 11.49
CA TYR A 253 25.74 -10.47 11.97
C TYR A 253 25.12 -11.29 10.84
N GLY A 254 24.64 -10.64 9.79
CA GLY A 254 23.99 -11.25 8.62
C GLY A 254 24.93 -11.65 7.49
N GLY A 255 26.24 -11.41 7.61
CA GLY A 255 27.20 -11.77 6.57
C GLY A 255 26.94 -11.01 5.27
N TRP A 256 27.00 -11.72 4.13
CA TRP A 256 26.56 -11.17 2.86
C TRP A 256 25.04 -11.04 2.85
N ARG A 257 24.56 -9.80 2.71
CA ARG A 257 23.14 -9.49 2.75
C ARG A 257 22.70 -8.58 1.61
N ILE A 258 21.40 -8.59 1.35
CA ILE A 258 20.71 -7.68 0.44
C ILE A 258 19.53 -7.07 1.20
N GLY A 259 19.33 -5.76 1.00
CA GLY A 259 18.17 -5.02 1.47
C GLY A 259 17.37 -4.47 0.30
N ILE A 260 16.08 -4.78 0.24
CA ILE A 260 15.18 -4.33 -0.83
C ILE A 260 14.04 -3.54 -0.20
N ARG A 261 13.68 -2.39 -0.76
CA ARG A 261 12.51 -1.62 -0.34
C ARG A 261 11.40 -1.75 -1.37
N ASP A 262 10.22 -2.17 -0.92
CA ASP A 262 9.03 -2.27 -1.76
C ASP A 262 8.24 -0.95 -1.81
N LEU A 263 7.18 -0.92 -2.62
CA LEU A 263 6.28 0.23 -2.74
C LEU A 263 5.44 0.50 -1.48
N ASN A 264 5.35 -0.44 -0.53
CA ASN A 264 4.66 -0.23 0.76
C ASN A 264 5.59 0.30 1.85
N ASN A 265 6.78 0.77 1.45
CA ASN A 265 7.84 1.23 2.33
C ASN A 265 8.33 0.14 3.32
N VAL A 266 8.18 -1.13 2.94
CA VAL A 266 8.66 -2.28 3.70
C VAL A 266 10.06 -2.65 3.21
N TYR A 267 10.99 -2.80 4.15
CA TYR A 267 12.34 -3.32 3.91
C TYR A 267 12.33 -4.84 4.02
N HIS A 268 12.79 -5.49 2.96
CA HIS A 268 13.00 -6.92 2.86
C HIS A 268 14.49 -7.20 3.04
N TYR A 269 14.82 -7.90 4.11
CA TYR A 269 16.20 -8.20 4.50
C TYR A 269 16.52 -9.67 4.19
N TYR A 270 17.53 -9.89 3.35
CA TYR A 270 18.02 -11.21 2.96
C TYR A 270 19.45 -11.35 3.48
N ALA A 271 19.73 -12.34 4.31
CA ALA A 271 21.05 -12.50 4.93
C ALA A 271 21.59 -13.92 4.80
N HIS A 272 22.85 -14.06 5.24
CA HIS A 272 23.62 -15.30 5.22
C HIS A 272 23.91 -15.85 3.82
N LEU A 273 23.90 -14.97 2.81
CA LEU A 273 24.13 -15.38 1.43
C LEU A 273 25.56 -15.90 1.23
N SER A 274 25.74 -16.82 0.29
CA SER A 274 27.07 -17.27 -0.14
C SER A 274 27.70 -16.34 -1.17
N GLY A 275 26.87 -15.61 -1.91
CA GLY A 275 27.25 -14.60 -2.89
C GLY A 275 26.04 -13.95 -3.54
N TYR A 276 26.31 -12.98 -4.43
CA TYR A 276 25.30 -12.19 -5.15
C TYR A 276 25.25 -12.57 -6.62
N GLN A 277 24.07 -12.48 -7.23
CA GLN A 277 23.94 -12.53 -8.68
C GLN A 277 24.83 -11.44 -9.31
N LYS A 278 25.61 -11.78 -10.35
CA LYS A 278 26.70 -10.92 -10.84
C LYS A 278 26.25 -9.52 -11.30
N GLU A 279 25.04 -9.43 -11.83
CA GLU A 279 24.54 -8.22 -12.48
C GLU A 279 23.82 -7.27 -11.53
N ILE A 280 23.52 -7.69 -10.29
CA ILE A 280 22.78 -6.85 -9.35
C ILE A 280 23.70 -5.87 -8.62
N LYS A 281 23.24 -4.62 -8.48
CA LYS A 281 23.91 -3.58 -7.69
C LYS A 281 22.90 -2.73 -6.91
N GLN A 282 23.42 -1.96 -5.96
CA GLN A 282 22.61 -0.99 -5.23
C GLN A 282 21.98 0.03 -6.19
N GLY A 283 20.68 0.29 -6.01
CA GLY A 283 19.88 1.17 -6.86
C GLY A 283 19.16 0.47 -8.02
N ASP A 284 19.40 -0.83 -8.25
CA ASP A 284 18.66 -1.59 -9.25
C ASP A 284 17.23 -1.87 -8.78
N ILE A 285 16.31 -1.83 -9.73
CA ILE A 285 14.94 -2.28 -9.53
C ILE A 285 14.89 -3.79 -9.76
N VAL A 286 14.19 -4.48 -8.87
CA VAL A 286 13.95 -5.92 -8.91
C VAL A 286 12.47 -6.24 -9.03
N GLU A 287 12.17 -7.45 -9.47
CA GLU A 287 10.81 -8.00 -9.58
C GLU A 287 10.65 -9.32 -8.79
N PRO A 288 9.42 -9.69 -8.40
CA PRO A 288 9.17 -10.94 -7.69
C PRO A 288 9.69 -12.16 -8.47
N GLY A 289 10.48 -12.99 -7.82
CA GLY A 289 11.07 -14.20 -8.41
C GLY A 289 12.43 -13.99 -9.07
N GLN A 290 12.88 -12.75 -9.26
CA GLN A 290 14.22 -12.46 -9.78
C GLN A 290 15.30 -12.99 -8.83
N VAL A 291 16.30 -13.70 -9.35
CA VAL A 291 17.42 -14.23 -8.56
C VAL A 291 18.32 -13.09 -8.09
N LEU A 292 18.56 -13.06 -6.78
CA LEU A 292 19.39 -12.06 -6.09
C LEU A 292 20.77 -12.62 -5.71
N GLY A 293 20.85 -13.92 -5.48
CA GLY A 293 22.06 -14.57 -5.00
C GLY A 293 21.74 -15.99 -4.55
N TRP A 294 22.52 -16.51 -3.62
CA TRP A 294 22.38 -17.90 -3.19
C TRP A 294 22.48 -18.06 -1.67
N VAL A 295 21.73 -19.04 -1.15
CA VAL A 295 21.77 -19.46 0.25
C VAL A 295 23.21 -19.81 0.62
N GLY A 296 23.61 -19.42 1.83
CA GLY A 296 24.93 -19.69 2.37
C GLY A 296 24.90 -19.86 3.87
N SER A 297 26.07 -19.68 4.48
CA SER A 297 26.27 -19.73 5.93
C SER A 297 27.17 -18.57 6.40
N SER A 298 27.08 -17.42 5.72
CA SER A 298 27.97 -16.29 5.95
C SER A 298 27.53 -15.41 7.12
N GLY A 299 28.47 -14.99 7.98
CA GLY A 299 28.20 -14.08 9.09
C GLY A 299 28.92 -14.42 10.38
N TYR A 300 28.51 -13.76 11.46
CA TYR A 300 29.09 -13.82 12.81
C TYR A 300 30.62 -13.67 12.85
N GLY A 301 31.16 -12.71 12.10
CA GLY A 301 32.61 -12.49 12.03
C GLY A 301 33.05 -11.37 11.10
N LYS A 302 34.35 -11.39 10.76
CA LYS A 302 34.97 -10.50 9.78
C LYS A 302 34.44 -10.82 8.36
N PRO A 303 34.53 -9.89 7.39
CA PRO A 303 34.14 -10.14 6.00
C PRO A 303 34.62 -11.49 5.48
N GLY A 304 33.71 -12.27 4.88
CA GLY A 304 33.99 -13.60 4.34
C GLY A 304 33.87 -14.76 5.34
N THR A 305 33.54 -14.52 6.62
CA THR A 305 33.30 -15.61 7.59
C THR A 305 32.13 -16.49 7.15
N GLN A 306 32.31 -17.81 7.05
CA GLN A 306 31.27 -18.77 6.67
C GLN A 306 31.36 -20.05 7.53
N GLY A 307 30.32 -20.88 7.51
CA GLY A 307 30.32 -22.23 8.10
C GLY A 307 30.10 -22.31 9.62
N LYS A 308 29.78 -21.19 10.29
CA LYS A 308 29.54 -21.17 11.74
C LYS A 308 28.17 -21.70 12.18
N PHE A 309 27.28 -21.95 11.24
CA PHE A 309 25.90 -22.38 11.45
C PHE A 309 25.40 -23.10 10.18
N PRO A 310 24.34 -23.93 10.28
CA PRO A 310 23.78 -24.61 9.11
C PRO A 310 23.33 -23.63 8.03
N PRO A 311 23.48 -23.94 6.73
CA PRO A 311 23.05 -23.06 5.66
C PRO A 311 21.55 -22.73 5.74
N HIS A 312 21.24 -21.44 5.66
CA HIS A 312 19.87 -20.94 5.64
C HIS A 312 19.81 -19.53 5.06
N LEU A 313 18.63 -19.13 4.57
CA LEU A 313 18.30 -17.74 4.32
C LEU A 313 17.66 -17.17 5.58
N HIS A 314 18.28 -16.19 6.20
CA HIS A 314 17.59 -15.36 7.17
C HIS A 314 16.82 -14.28 6.42
N TYR A 315 15.50 -14.26 6.62
CA TYR A 315 14.59 -13.32 5.97
C TYR A 315 13.87 -12.45 7.01
N GLY A 316 14.03 -11.13 6.91
CA GLY A 316 13.45 -10.15 7.82
C GLY A 316 12.56 -9.14 7.09
N LEU A 317 11.57 -8.59 7.80
CA LEU A 317 10.73 -7.51 7.31
C LEU A 317 10.74 -6.35 8.30
N TYR A 318 10.87 -5.13 7.78
CA TYR A 318 10.88 -3.91 8.58
C TYR A 318 9.99 -2.86 7.95
N ARG A 319 9.17 -2.19 8.77
CA ARG A 319 8.29 -1.10 8.34
C ARG A 319 8.83 0.23 8.84
N ASP A 320 8.62 1.28 8.05
CA ASP A 320 9.04 2.65 8.34
C ASP A 320 7.79 3.55 8.42
N ASN A 321 7.71 4.39 9.45
CA ASN A 321 6.62 5.36 9.66
C ASN A 321 7.05 6.83 9.45
N GLY A 322 8.21 7.07 8.85
CA GLY A 322 8.82 8.38 8.64
C GLY A 322 9.78 8.80 9.77
N TYR A 323 9.69 8.16 10.95
CA TYR A 323 10.51 8.47 12.12
C TYR A 323 11.37 7.30 12.54
N ASN A 324 10.74 6.13 12.69
CA ASN A 324 11.35 4.91 13.20
C ASN A 324 11.11 3.76 12.22
N GLU A 325 12.06 2.84 12.18
CA GLU A 325 11.92 1.57 11.49
C GLU A 325 11.84 0.46 12.54
N TRP A 326 10.88 -0.46 12.38
CA TRP A 326 10.72 -1.59 13.29
C TRP A 326 10.49 -2.89 12.53
N SER A 327 10.98 -3.96 13.13
CA SER A 327 10.89 -5.30 12.58
C SER A 327 9.51 -5.91 12.89
N PHE A 328 8.98 -6.77 12.01
CA PHE A 328 7.74 -7.53 12.25
C PHE A 328 7.80 -8.95 11.67
N ASP A 329 6.97 -9.87 12.21
CA ASP A 329 7.02 -11.30 11.87
C ASP A 329 6.80 -11.56 10.37
N PRO A 330 7.80 -12.08 9.64
CA PRO A 330 7.66 -12.39 8.23
C PRO A 330 6.98 -13.73 7.96
N TYR A 331 6.85 -14.62 8.95
CA TYR A 331 6.34 -15.97 8.75
C TYR A 331 4.93 -16.02 8.11
N PRO A 332 3.93 -15.21 8.55
CA PRO A 332 2.60 -15.19 7.92
C PRO A 332 2.64 -14.79 6.44
N TYR A 333 3.52 -13.85 6.09
CA TYR A 333 3.71 -13.37 4.72
C TYR A 333 4.37 -14.44 3.85
N LEU A 334 5.42 -15.09 4.36
CA LEU A 334 6.06 -16.23 3.70
C LEU A 334 5.05 -17.34 3.38
N ARG A 335 4.20 -17.72 4.34
CA ARG A 335 3.12 -18.72 4.13
C ARG A 335 2.10 -18.26 3.09
N LYS A 336 1.78 -16.97 3.05
CA LYS A 336 0.86 -16.39 2.06
C LYS A 336 1.46 -16.47 0.66
N TRP A 337 2.67 -15.93 0.46
CA TRP A 337 3.35 -15.88 -0.83
C TRP A 337 3.68 -17.27 -1.40
N GLU A 338 4.04 -18.22 -0.54
CA GLU A 338 4.25 -19.61 -0.95
C GLU A 338 2.96 -20.24 -1.54
N ARG A 339 1.81 -19.97 -0.91
CA ARG A 339 0.50 -20.47 -1.39
C ARG A 339 0.06 -19.76 -2.67
N GLU A 340 0.25 -18.45 -2.75
CA GLU A 340 -0.09 -17.65 -3.93
C GLU A 340 0.73 -18.07 -5.14
N GLU A 341 2.05 -18.21 -4.98
CA GLU A 341 2.93 -18.64 -6.08
C GLU A 341 2.58 -20.07 -6.54
N ARG A 342 2.27 -21.00 -5.61
CA ARG A 342 1.80 -22.35 -5.97
C ARG A 342 0.50 -22.34 -6.76
N ARG A 343 -0.43 -21.44 -6.44
CA ARG A 343 -1.71 -21.32 -7.15
C ARG A 343 -1.53 -20.74 -8.54
N SER A 344 -0.65 -19.76 -8.72
CA SER A 344 -0.39 -19.12 -10.01
C SER A 344 0.25 -20.03 -11.06
N ARG A 345 0.82 -21.18 -10.64
CA ARG A 345 1.46 -22.18 -11.50
C ARG A 345 0.59 -23.40 -11.80
N LYS A 346 -0.62 -23.46 -11.24
CA LYS A 346 -1.65 -24.43 -11.60
C LYS A 346 -2.55 -23.80 -12.65
#